data_AF-A0A1R1XZR0-F1
#
_entry.id   AF-A0A1R1XZR0-F1
#
_cell.length_a   1.000
_cell.length_b   1.000
_cell.length_c   1.000
_cell.angle_alpha   90.00
_cell.angle_beta   90.00
_cell.angle_gamma   90.00
#
_symmetry.space_group_name_H-M   'P 1'
#
loop_
_entity.id
_entity.type
_entity.pdbx_description
1 polymer ?
#
loop_
_entity_poly.entity_id
_entity_poly.type
_entity_poly.pdbx_seq_one_letter_code
_entity_poly.pdbx_strand_id
1 'polypeptide(L)'
;MGKVEGKGTDWHGHVTALTVSPSHRRLGLGRSLMDFLEINSDKVHKCYFVDLFVRPSNIVAVNMYKRLGYVVYRRILDYYWSSDNIPSEDGFDMRKALSHDPKKLSMIPLKHPVHASEI
;
A
#
# COMPACT_ATOMS: atom_id res chain seq x y z
N MET A 1 -9.55 1.95 -7.43
CA MET A 1 -9.04 0.57 -7.48
C MET A 1 -7.51 0.60 -7.52
N GLY A 2 -6.87 1.21 -8.52
CA GLY A 2 -5.44 1.51 -8.50
C GLY A 2 -4.93 2.10 -9.81
N LYS A 3 -3.62 2.38 -9.88
CA LYS A 3 -2.88 2.78 -11.09
C LYS A 3 -1.53 2.06 -11.14
N VAL A 4 -0.79 2.21 -12.23
CA VAL A 4 0.61 1.77 -12.34
C VAL A 4 1.47 3.01 -12.54
N GLU A 5 2.58 3.10 -11.81
CA GLU A 5 3.47 4.27 -11.85
C GLU A 5 4.93 3.91 -11.52
N GLY A 6 5.81 4.93 -11.59
CA GLY A 6 7.25 4.80 -11.38
C GLY A 6 8.05 4.56 -12.67
N LYS A 7 9.32 4.21 -12.52
CA LYS A 7 10.26 3.92 -13.62
C LYS A 7 11.30 2.89 -13.17
N GLY A 8 11.82 2.09 -14.10
CA GLY A 8 12.86 1.11 -13.78
C GLY A 8 12.40 0.10 -12.73
N THR A 9 13.22 -0.10 -11.68
CA THR A 9 12.90 -0.98 -10.54
C THR A 9 11.79 -0.44 -9.64
N ASP A 10 11.47 0.85 -9.76
CA ASP A 10 10.33 1.46 -9.07
C ASP A 10 9.04 1.37 -9.91
N TRP A 11 9.00 0.61 -11.00
CA TRP A 11 7.74 0.39 -11.73
C TRP A 11 6.80 -0.52 -10.92
N HIS A 12 5.68 0.02 -10.44
CA HIS A 12 4.82 -0.65 -9.46
C HIS A 12 3.33 -0.34 -9.64
N GLY A 13 2.49 -1.21 -9.08
CA GLY A 13 1.06 -0.95 -8.93
C GLY A 13 0.78 -0.18 -7.64
N HIS A 14 -0.07 0.83 -7.70
CA HIS A 14 -0.46 1.63 -6.54
C HIS A 14 -1.96 1.50 -6.24
N VAL A 15 -2.31 1.10 -5.02
CA VAL A 15 -3.71 1.05 -4.58
C VAL A 15 -4.17 2.43 -4.13
N THR A 16 -4.85 3.16 -5.01
CA THR A 16 -5.37 4.50 -4.70
C THR A 16 -6.50 4.48 -3.67
N ALA A 17 -7.40 3.50 -3.77
CA ALA A 17 -8.54 3.38 -2.87
C ALA A 17 -9.15 1.98 -2.96
N LEU A 18 -9.42 1.41 -1.78
CA LEU A 18 -10.17 0.18 -1.60
C LEU A 18 -11.07 0.33 -0.38
N THR A 19 -12.37 0.12 -0.56
CA THR A 19 -13.35 0.12 0.52
C THR A 19 -14.33 -1.01 0.34
N VAL A 20 -14.77 -1.58 1.46
CA VAL A 20 -15.84 -2.58 1.52
C VAL A 20 -16.87 -2.09 2.52
N SER A 21 -18.13 -2.05 2.08
CA SER A 21 -19.27 -1.66 2.92
C SER A 21 -19.26 -2.44 4.24
N PRO A 22 -19.50 -1.80 5.40
CA PRO A 22 -19.46 -2.47 6.71
C PRO A 22 -20.25 -3.77 6.78
N SER A 23 -21.44 -3.82 6.17
CA SER A 23 -22.32 -4.99 6.13
C SER A 23 -21.77 -6.16 5.31
N HIS A 24 -20.75 -5.93 4.49
CA HIS A 24 -20.13 -6.93 3.61
C HIS A 24 -18.65 -7.18 3.95
N ARG A 25 -18.17 -6.69 5.09
CA ARG A 25 -16.81 -6.97 5.57
C ARG A 25 -16.71 -8.42 6.08
N ARG A 26 -15.47 -8.93 6.16
CA ARG A 26 -15.15 -10.30 6.61
C ARG A 26 -15.68 -11.43 5.72
N LEU A 27 -16.25 -11.10 4.55
CA LEU A 27 -16.65 -12.06 3.51
C LEU A 27 -15.54 -12.32 2.47
N GLY A 28 -14.32 -11.85 2.70
CA GLY A 28 -13.19 -12.02 1.77
C GLY A 28 -13.13 -11.02 0.60
N LEU A 29 -14.15 -10.18 0.40
CA LEU A 29 -14.22 -9.25 -0.74
C LEU A 29 -12.98 -8.35 -0.90
N GLY A 30 -12.49 -7.77 0.21
CA GLY A 30 -11.30 -6.92 0.18
C GLY A 30 -10.05 -7.67 -0.28
N ARG A 31 -9.93 -8.96 0.10
CA ARG A 31 -8.86 -9.83 -0.37
C ARG A 31 -9.00 -10.12 -1.87
N SER A 32 -10.19 -10.48 -2.33
CA SER A 32 -10.43 -10.76 -3.75
C SER A 32 -10.11 -9.56 -4.66
N LEU A 33 -10.45 -8.34 -4.21
CA LEU A 33 -10.10 -7.11 -4.94
C LEU A 33 -8.59 -6.87 -4.98
N MET A 34 -7.88 -7.12 -3.87
CA MET A 34 -6.42 -7.02 -3.82
C MET A 34 -5.76 -8.07 -4.69
N ASP A 35 -6.21 -9.33 -4.63
CA ASP A 35 -5.67 -10.42 -5.45
C ASP A 35 -5.82 -10.09 -6.94
N PHE A 36 -6.97 -9.54 -7.36
CA PHE A 36 -7.17 -9.10 -8.74
C PHE A 36 -6.18 -8.00 -9.15
N LEU A 37 -5.96 -7.00 -8.29
CA LEU A 37 -5.02 -5.92 -8.56
C LEU A 37 -3.58 -6.44 -8.66
N GLU A 38 -3.15 -7.28 -7.71
CA GLU A 38 -1.82 -7.88 -7.69
C GLU A 38 -1.57 -8.72 -8.94
N ILE A 39 -2.54 -9.55 -9.36
CA ILE A 39 -2.43 -10.37 -10.58
C ILE A 39 -2.28 -9.49 -11.82
N ASN A 40 -3.05 -8.40 -11.94
CA ASN A 40 -2.94 -7.50 -13.08
C ASN A 40 -1.60 -6.74 -13.09
N SER A 41 -1.17 -6.21 -11.94
CA SER A 41 0.12 -5.55 -11.79
C SER A 41 1.29 -6.47 -12.16
N ASP A 42 1.24 -7.74 -11.73
CA ASP A 42 2.28 -8.73 -12.03
C ASP A 42 2.23 -9.20 -13.50
N LYS A 43 1.06 -9.67 -13.97
CA LYS A 43 0.96 -10.38 -15.25
C LYS A 43 0.85 -9.45 -16.44
N VAL A 44 0.09 -8.37 -16.33
CA VAL A 44 -0.16 -7.44 -17.45
C VAL A 44 0.91 -6.36 -17.49
N HIS A 45 1.18 -5.73 -16.34
CA HIS A 45 2.03 -4.54 -16.29
C HIS A 45 3.49 -4.82 -15.91
N LYS A 46 3.84 -6.05 -15.54
CA LYS A 46 5.21 -6.46 -15.19
C LYS A 46 5.82 -5.60 -14.06
N CYS A 47 4.99 -5.25 -13.08
CA CYS A 47 5.37 -4.45 -11.93
C CYS A 47 6.32 -5.22 -10.99
N TYR A 48 7.25 -4.50 -10.35
CA TYR A 48 8.17 -5.05 -9.35
C TYR A 48 7.48 -5.28 -8.01
N PHE A 49 6.54 -4.41 -7.62
CA PHE A 49 5.79 -4.50 -6.38
C PHE A 49 4.42 -3.85 -6.51
N VAL A 50 3.61 -3.99 -5.46
CA VAL A 50 2.41 -3.20 -5.21
C VAL A 50 2.58 -2.43 -3.92
N ASP A 51 2.18 -1.16 -3.91
CA ASP A 51 2.16 -0.32 -2.72
C ASP A 51 0.79 0.29 -2.43
N LEU A 52 0.67 0.86 -1.23
CA LEU A 52 -0.50 1.58 -0.75
C LEU A 52 -0.15 2.45 0.45
N PHE A 53 -0.94 3.50 0.67
CA PHE A 53 -0.90 4.29 1.88
C PHE A 53 -2.06 3.94 2.81
N VAL A 54 -1.76 3.74 4.09
CA VAL A 54 -2.77 3.45 5.11
C VAL A 54 -2.49 4.22 6.40
N ARG A 55 -3.55 4.74 7.02
CA ARG A 55 -3.50 5.36 8.35
C ARG A 55 -3.03 4.34 9.41
N PRO A 56 -2.01 4.66 10.24
CA PRO A 56 -1.59 3.82 11.36
C PRO A 56 -2.72 3.47 12.33
N SER A 57 -3.67 4.39 12.55
CA SER A 57 -4.86 4.16 13.38
C SER A 57 -5.83 3.12 12.80
N ASN A 58 -5.79 2.85 11.49
CA ASN A 58 -6.64 1.85 10.84
C ASN A 58 -6.08 0.43 11.01
N ILE A 59 -6.07 -0.04 12.26
CA ILE A 59 -5.53 -1.34 12.65
C ILE A 59 -6.17 -2.50 11.88
N VAL A 60 -7.44 -2.39 11.51
CA VAL A 60 -8.15 -3.41 10.73
C VAL A 60 -7.55 -3.55 9.34
N ALA A 61 -7.35 -2.44 8.63
CA ALA A 61 -6.75 -2.43 7.29
C ALA A 61 -5.27 -2.83 7.34
N VAL A 62 -4.49 -2.26 8.28
CA VAL A 62 -3.07 -2.60 8.46
C VAL A 62 -2.91 -4.11 8.69
N ASN A 63 -3.72 -4.71 9.56
CA ASN A 63 -3.65 -6.14 9.81
C ASN A 63 -4.13 -6.97 8.61
N MET A 64 -5.08 -6.47 7.82
CA MET A 64 -5.47 -7.11 6.56
C MET A 64 -4.30 -7.16 5.59
N TYR A 65 -3.63 -6.04 5.34
CA TYR A 65 -2.49 -5.97 4.43
C TYR A 65 -1.30 -6.81 4.91
N LYS A 66 -1.00 -6.80 6.21
CA LYS A 66 0.01 -7.70 6.79
C LYS A 66 -0.29 -9.18 6.51
N ARG A 67 -1.54 -9.62 6.65
CA ARG A 67 -1.96 -11.01 6.32
C ARG A 67 -1.86 -11.32 4.82
N LEU A 68 -1.96 -10.31 3.95
CA LEU A 68 -1.75 -10.45 2.51
C LEU A 68 -0.26 -10.46 2.12
N GLY A 69 0.66 -10.27 3.08
CA GLY A 69 2.10 -10.29 2.87
C GLY A 69 2.73 -8.91 2.64
N TYR A 70 1.99 -7.81 2.87
CA TYR A 70 2.55 -6.47 2.80
C TYR A 70 3.38 -6.17 4.06
N VAL A 71 4.46 -5.43 3.87
CA VAL A 71 5.32 -4.92 4.95
C VAL A 71 5.24 -3.41 4.99
N VAL A 72 5.43 -2.82 6.17
CA VAL A 72 5.59 -1.36 6.28
C VAL A 72 6.98 -1.02 5.73
N TYR A 73 7.02 -0.39 4.56
CA TYR A 73 8.25 0.04 3.91
C TYR A 73 8.80 1.32 4.55
N ARG A 74 7.92 2.30 4.80
CA ARG A 74 8.28 3.55 5.48
C ARG A 74 7.08 4.19 6.16
N ARG A 75 7.37 5.12 7.05
CA ARG A 75 6.40 6.01 7.68
C ARG A 75 6.53 7.39 7.03
N ILE A 76 5.41 7.95 6.59
CA ILE A 76 5.33 9.27 5.98
C ILE A 76 4.69 10.21 7.00
N LEU A 77 5.44 11.20 7.45
CA LEU A 77 4.99 12.16 8.47
C LEU A 77 3.93 13.08 7.89
N ASP A 78 2.88 13.32 8.68
CA ASP A 78 1.79 14.26 8.37
C ASP A 78 1.12 14.02 7.00
N TYR A 79 1.14 12.76 6.51
CA TYR A 79 0.64 12.41 5.18
C TYR A 79 -0.86 12.68 5.03
N TYR A 80 -1.64 12.32 6.04
CA TYR A 80 -3.06 12.59 6.06
C TYR A 80 -3.29 13.93 6.74
N TRP A 81 -3.28 14.97 5.91
CA TRP A 81 -3.60 16.33 6.31
C TRP A 81 -4.97 16.42 7.00
N SER A 82 -5.04 17.27 8.00
CA SER A 82 -6.24 17.50 8.79
C SER A 82 -6.66 18.97 8.72
N SER A 83 -7.98 19.20 8.77
CA SER A 83 -8.58 20.53 8.87
C SER A 83 -8.76 20.93 10.34
N ASP A 84 -9.26 22.15 10.59
CA ASP A 84 -9.50 22.69 11.94
C ASP A 84 -10.10 21.65 12.89
N ASN A 85 -9.41 21.44 14.02
CA ASN A 85 -9.72 20.51 15.13
C ASN A 85 -9.47 19.01 14.92
N ILE A 86 -8.90 18.57 13.79
CA ILE A 86 -8.40 17.19 13.65
C ILE A 86 -6.86 17.28 13.62
N PRO A 87 -6.11 16.46 14.37
CA PRO A 87 -4.66 16.40 14.25
C PRO A 87 -4.26 15.71 12.94
N SER A 88 -3.13 16.13 12.35
CA SER A 88 -2.54 15.43 11.22
C SER A 88 -2.20 14.01 11.63
N GLU A 89 -2.28 13.09 10.68
CA GLU A 89 -1.90 11.69 10.92
C GLU A 89 -0.86 11.26 9.90
N ASP A 90 0.15 10.56 10.38
CA ASP A 90 1.13 9.91 9.53
C ASP A 90 0.48 8.86 8.62
N GLY A 91 1.19 8.49 7.57
CA GLY A 91 0.84 7.38 6.68
C GLY A 91 1.86 6.25 6.79
N PHE A 92 1.40 5.00 6.70
CA PHE A 92 2.27 3.88 6.37
C PHE A 92 2.22 3.63 4.87
N ASP A 93 3.40 3.69 4.23
CA ASP A 93 3.64 3.12 2.92
C ASP A 93 3.88 1.63 3.11
N MET A 94 2.95 0.81 2.64
CA MET A 94 3.04 -0.64 2.74
C MET A 94 3.28 -1.25 1.36
N ARG A 95 4.26 -2.15 1.26
CA ARG A 95 4.69 -2.76 -0.01
C ARG A 95 4.65 -4.28 0.01
N LYS A 96 4.39 -4.86 -1.16
CA LYS A 96 4.51 -6.30 -1.42
C LYS A 96 5.20 -6.52 -2.76
N ALA A 97 6.36 -7.18 -2.73
CA ALA A 97 7.10 -7.56 -3.94
C ALA A 97 6.29 -8.57 -4.79
N LEU A 98 6.37 -8.38 -6.11
CA LEU A 98 5.80 -9.25 -7.13
C LEU A 98 6.91 -10.09 -7.80
N SER A 99 6.56 -10.84 -8.85
CA SER A 99 7.51 -11.80 -9.46
C SER A 99 8.72 -11.13 -10.12
N HIS A 100 8.60 -9.86 -10.51
CA HIS A 100 9.69 -9.09 -11.10
C HIS A 100 10.72 -8.56 -10.09
N ASP A 101 10.43 -8.61 -8.78
CA ASP A 101 11.40 -8.34 -7.70
C ASP A 101 11.74 -9.63 -6.91
N PRO A 102 12.51 -10.57 -7.51
CA PRO A 102 12.81 -11.86 -6.87
C PRO A 102 13.64 -11.73 -5.60
N LYS A 103 14.40 -10.63 -5.48
CA LYS A 103 15.23 -10.33 -4.30
C LYS A 103 14.46 -9.58 -3.21
N LYS A 104 13.20 -9.20 -3.48
CA LYS A 104 12.32 -8.45 -2.57
C LYS A 104 12.97 -7.17 -2.04
N LEU A 105 13.77 -6.49 -2.89
CA LEU A 105 14.47 -5.26 -2.51
C LEU A 105 13.49 -4.15 -2.18
N SER A 106 12.34 -4.11 -2.87
CA SER A 106 11.25 -3.15 -2.64
C SER A 106 10.55 -3.32 -1.29
N MET A 107 10.79 -4.42 -0.58
CA MET A 107 10.20 -4.71 0.72
C MET A 107 11.15 -4.42 1.89
N ILE A 108 12.38 -3.99 1.63
CA ILE A 108 13.35 -3.66 2.70
C ILE A 108 12.97 -2.31 3.31
N PRO A 109 12.57 -2.24 4.60
CA PRO A 109 12.09 -0.98 5.17
C PRO A 109 13.18 0.10 5.23
N LEU A 110 12.79 1.35 5.02
CA LEU A 110 13.64 2.50 5.30
C LEU A 110 13.79 2.68 6.81
N LYS A 111 15.00 3.08 7.23
CA LYS A 111 15.33 3.27 8.66
C LYS A 111 14.74 4.55 9.26
N HIS A 112 14.37 5.50 8.42
CA HIS A 112 13.94 6.84 8.83
C HIS A 112 12.58 7.18 8.22
N PRO A 113 11.73 7.91 8.95
CA PRO A 113 10.50 8.46 8.39
C PRO A 113 10.83 9.54 7.35
N VAL A 114 9.90 9.80 6.45
CA VAL A 114 10.02 10.82 5.39
C VAL A 114 8.81 11.75 5.40
N HIS A 115 8.92 12.94 4.83
CA HIS A 115 7.79 13.81 4.59
C HIS A 115 7.12 13.54 3.23
N ALA A 116 5.88 13.98 3.08
CA ALA A 116 5.13 13.85 1.83
C ALA A 116 5.75 14.61 0.63
N SER A 117 6.70 15.51 0.86
CA SER A 117 7.47 16.18 -0.19
C SER A 117 8.62 15.34 -0.76
N GLU A 118 8.96 14.23 -0.10
CA GLU A 118 10.11 13.37 -0.44
C GLU A 118 9.68 12.05 -1.13
N ILE A 119 8.38 11.92 -1.45
CA ILE A 119 7.77 10.73 -2.04
C ILE A 119 7.44 10.92 -3.52
#